data_AF-A0AAP0RLR9-F1
#
_entry.id   AF-A0AAP0RLR9-F1
#
_cell.length_a   1.000
_cell.length_b   1.000
_cell.length_c   1.000
_cell.angle_alpha   90.00
_cell.angle_beta   90.00
_cell.angle_gamma   90.00
#
_symmetry.space_group_name_H-M   'P 1'
#
loop_
_entity.id
_entity.type
_entity.pdbx_description
1 polymer ?
#
loop_
_entity_poly.entity_id
_entity_poly.type
_entity_poly.pdbx_seq_one_letter_code
_entity_poly.pdbx_strand_id
1 'polypeptide(L)' 'MALSSLVELWALYNGHCLAWDEGFRKLYVTVDSAAVVLVINKEVEATNPNRALIVACQKIVRREWACIVEHNY' A
#
# COMPACT_ATOMS: atom_id res chain seq x y z
N MET A 1 16.80 1.71 9.73
CA MET A 1 15.51 2.39 9.46
C MET A 1 14.87 1.81 8.19
N ALA A 2 14.62 0.50 8.14
CA ALA A 2 14.14 -0.20 6.93
C ALA A 2 13.10 -1.30 7.21
N LEU A 3 12.96 -1.72 8.47
CA LEU A 3 12.00 -2.76 8.85
C LEU A 3 10.56 -2.22 8.93
N SER A 4 10.36 -0.98 9.37
CA SER A 4 9.01 -0.39 9.51
C SER A 4 8.29 -0.33 8.17
N SER A 5 8.94 0.17 7.13
CA SER A 5 8.34 0.30 5.79
C SER A 5 7.93 -1.04 5.17
N LEU A 6 8.68 -2.12 5.44
CA LEU A 6 8.33 -3.45 4.93
C LEU A 6 7.12 -4.03 5.67
N VAL A 7 7.08 -3.88 6.99
CA VAL A 7 5.95 -4.33 7.82
C VAL A 7 4.68 -3.57 7.45
N GLU A 8 4.77 -2.26 7.26
CA GLU A 8 3.65 -1.41 6.82
C GLU A 8 3.12 -1.81 5.44
N LEU A 9 4.00 -2.13 4.48
CA LEU A 9 3.59 -2.61 3.15
C LEU A 9 2.86 -3.95 3.24
N TRP A 10 3.33 -4.88 4.07
CA TRP A 10 2.64 -6.14 4.31
C TRP A 10 1.31 -5.96 5.02
N ALA A 11 1.24 -5.07 6.01
CA ALA A 11 0.00 -4.74 6.70
C ALA A 11 -1.04 -4.17 5.72
N LEU A 12 -0.61 -3.25 4.84
CA LEU A 12 -1.44 -2.71 3.77
C LEU A 12 -1.96 -3.80 2.85
N TYR A 13 -1.08 -4.66 2.34
CA TYR A 13 -1.46 -5.74 1.42
C TYR A 13 -2.47 -6.70 2.04
N ASN A 14 -2.18 -7.20 3.25
CA ASN A 14 -3.04 -8.18 3.93
C ASN A 14 -4.38 -7.56 4.36
N GLY A 15 -4.37 -6.34 4.90
CA GLY A 15 -5.60 -5.64 5.30
C GLY A 15 -6.53 -5.41 4.12
N HIS A 16 -5.96 -5.15 2.94
CA HIS A 16 -6.72 -4.98 1.70
C HIS A 16 -7.30 -6.30 1.17
N CYS A 17 -6.49 -7.37 1.15
CA CYS A 17 -6.99 -8.71 0.80
C CYS A 17 -8.16 -9.14 1.70
N LEU A 18 -8.02 -8.95 3.01
CA LEU A 18 -9.09 -9.25 3.96
C LEU A 18 -10.37 -8.48 3.66
N ALA A 19 -10.26 -7.17 3.44
CA ALA A 19 -11.42 -6.34 3.12
C ALA A 19 -12.08 -6.73 1.78
N TRP A 20 -11.29 -7.15 0.79
CA TRP A 20 -11.82 -7.65 -0.48
C TRP A 20 -12.59 -8.95 -0.32
N ASP A 21 -12.04 -9.89 0.46
CA ASP A 21 -12.66 -11.19 0.73
C ASP A 21 -13.97 -11.03 1.50
N GLU A 22 -14.06 -10.04 2.39
CA GLU A 22 -15.28 -9.64 3.10
C GLU A 22 -16.28 -8.84 2.23
N GLY A 23 -15.95 -8.58 0.95
CA GLY A 23 -16.84 -7.92 0.00
C GLY A 23 -16.83 -6.38 0.05
N PHE A 24 -15.96 -5.77 0.86
CA PHE A 24 -15.77 -4.32 0.85
C PHE A 24 -15.09 -3.89 -0.47
N ARG A 25 -15.56 -2.77 -1.03
CA ARG A 25 -15.09 -2.21 -2.32
C ARG A 25 -14.69 -0.74 -2.24
N LYS A 26 -14.90 -0.11 -1.08
CA LYS A 26 -14.47 1.26 -0.78
C LYS A 26 -13.69 1.22 0.52
N LEU A 27 -12.39 1.50 0.45
CA LEU A 27 -11.51 1.54 1.61
C LEU A 27 -10.83 2.90 1.67
N TYR A 28 -10.88 3.48 2.84
CA TYR A 28 -10.04 4.60 3.21
C TYR A 28 -8.84 4.03 3.97
N VAL A 29 -7.66 4.15 3.37
CA VAL A 29 -6.43 3.60 3.94
C VAL A 29 -5.57 4.76 4.40
N THR A 30 -5.41 4.89 5.72
CA THR A 30 -4.48 5.84 6.34
C THR A 30 -3.16 5.13 6.60
N VAL A 31 -2.07 5.72 6.13
CA VAL A 31 -0.71 5.26 6.42
C VAL A 31 0.06 6.43 7.03
N ASP A 32 0.61 6.22 8.21
CA ASP A 32 1.40 7.19 8.99
C ASP A 32 2.83 7.36 8.46
N SER A 33 3.23 6.49 7.55
CA SER A 33 4.56 6.46 6.95
C SER A 33 4.60 7.17 5.60
N ALA A 34 5.16 8.39 5.62
CA ALA A 34 5.41 9.17 4.40
C ALA A 34 6.24 8.40 3.35
N ALA A 35 7.11 7.48 3.80
CA ALA A 35 7.90 6.62 2.92
C ALA A 35 7.02 5.64 2.13
N VAL A 36 6.03 5.03 2.78
CA VAL A 36 5.10 4.10 2.14
C VAL A 36 4.17 4.83 1.17
N VAL A 37 3.69 6.03 1.55
CA VAL A 37 2.90 6.90 0.65
C VAL A 37 3.70 7.28 -0.59
N LEU A 38 4.98 7.64 -0.44
CA LEU A 38 5.89 7.93 -1.56
C LEU A 38 6.09 6.71 -2.46
N VAL A 39 6.32 5.54 -1.88
CA VAL A 39 6.57 4.29 -2.60
C VAL A 39 5.33 3.80 -3.36
N ILE A 40 4.13 3.99 -2.84
CA ILE A 40 2.87 3.64 -3.52
C ILE A 40 2.58 4.60 -4.68
N ASN A 41 2.91 5.89 -4.52
CA ASN A 41 2.63 6.91 -5.52
C ASN A 41 3.71 7.04 -6.62
N LYS A 42 4.96 6.67 -6.34
CA LYS A 42 6.08 6.74 -7.31
C LYS A 42 6.33 5.41 -8.01
N GLU A 43 6.98 5.47 -9.17
CA GLU A 43 7.53 4.27 -9.81
C GLU A 43 8.67 3.70 -8.95
N VAL A 44 8.70 2.37 -8.85
CA VAL A 44 9.73 1.67 -8.09
C VAL A 44 10.84 1.19 -9.02
N GLU A 45 12.09 1.43 -8.63
CA GLU A 45 13.27 0.99 -9.37
C GLU A 45 13.31 -0.54 -9.51
N ALA A 46 13.77 -1.02 -10.67
CA ALA A 46 13.84 -2.44 -10.98
C ALA A 46 14.75 -3.24 -10.03
N THR A 47 15.74 -2.57 -9.43
CA THR A 47 16.75 -3.14 -8.52
C THR A 47 16.26 -3.27 -7.08
N ASN A 48 15.08 -2.75 -6.75
CA ASN A 48 14.57 -2.79 -5.38
C ASN A 48 14.17 -4.23 -5.00
N PRO A 49 14.76 -4.82 -3.93
CA PRO A 49 14.47 -6.20 -3.53
C PRO A 49 13.01 -6.42 -3.12
N ASN A 50 12.30 -5.35 -2.72
CA ASN A 50 10.89 -5.39 -2.32
C ASN A 50 9.93 -4.98 -3.43
N ARG A 51 10.42 -4.83 -4.68
CA ARG A 51 9.64 -4.38 -5.84
C ARG A 51 8.36 -5.18 -6.04
N ALA A 52 8.40 -6.50 -5.86
CA ALA A 52 7.22 -7.36 -6.05
C ALA A 52 6.06 -6.96 -5.11
N LEU A 53 6.36 -6.76 -3.83
CA LEU A 53 5.38 -6.34 -2.83
C LEU A 53 4.88 -4.91 -3.11
N ILE A 54 5.79 -4.00 -3.45
CA ILE A 54 5.44 -2.61 -3.78
C ILE A 54 4.48 -2.57 -4.97
N VAL A 55 4.79 -3.29 -6.06
CA VAL A 55 3.94 -3.37 -7.24
C VAL A 55 2.59 -4.02 -6.91
N ALA A 56 2.56 -5.03 -6.04
CA ALA A 56 1.32 -5.64 -5.58
C ALA A 56 0.43 -4.64 -4.83
N CYS A 57 1.00 -3.90 -3.87
CA CYS A 57 0.30 -2.82 -3.16
C CYS A 57 -0.19 -1.73 -4.13
N GLN A 58 0.65 -1.28 -5.06
CA GLN A 58 0.27 -0.29 -6.08
C GLN A 58 -0.90 -0.78 -6.93
N LYS A 59 -0.87 -2.02 -7.41
CA LYS A 59 -1.96 -2.60 -8.20
C LYS A 59 -3.27 -2.68 -7.44
N ILE A 60 -3.19 -2.99 -6.15
CA ILE A 60 -4.34 -3.16 -5.28
C ILE A 60 -4.94 -1.79 -4.91
N VAL A 61 -4.10 -0.78 -4.65
CA VAL A 61 -4.53 0.61 -4.40
C VAL A 61 -5.07 1.29 -5.66
N ARG A 62 -4.49 0.99 -6.85
CA ARG A 62 -4.89 1.58 -8.14
C ARG A 62 -5.94 0.78 -8.92
N ARG A 63 -6.30 -0.43 -8.48
CA ARG A 63 -7.50 -1.14 -8.99
C ARG A 63 -8.74 -0.31 -8.66
N GLU A 64 -9.88 -0.62 -9.28
CA GLU A 64 -11.18 0.09 -9.23
C GLU A 64 -11.78 0.36 -7.82
N TRP A 65 -11.07 1.11 -7.01
CA TRP A 65 -11.43 1.54 -5.68
C TRP A 65 -11.29 3.05 -5.68
N ALA A 66 -12.30 3.74 -5.16
CA ALA A 66 -12.13 5.14 -4.77
C ALA A 66 -11.28 5.18 -3.49
N CYS A 67 -10.00 4.80 -3.60
CA CYS A 67 -9.05 4.84 -2.51
C CYS A 67 -8.47 6.26 -2.40
N ILE A 68 -8.74 6.92 -1.29
CA ILE A 68 -8.10 8.17 -0.92
C ILE A 68 -7.02 7.81 0.10
N VAL A 69 -5.77 8.13 -0.21
CA VAL A 69 -4.62 7.94 0.67
C VAL A 69 -4.25 9.31 1.23
N GLU A 70 -4.40 9.49 2.53
CA GLU A 70 -4.11 10.75 3.23
C GLU A 70 -3.17 10.49 4.41
N HIS A 71 -2.24 11.40 4.63
CA HIS A 71 -1.27 11.37 5.72
C HIS A 71 -1.84 12.11 6.92
N ASN A 72 -2.09 11.41 8.03
CA ASN A 72 -2.58 12.04 9.26
C ASN A 72 -1.39 12.51 10.12
N TYR A 73 -1.47 13.77 10.57
CA TYR A 73 -0.45 14.46 11.36
C TYR A 73 -0.47 14.05 12.83
#